data_AF-M8D5V9-F1
#
_entry.id   AF-M8D5V9-F1
#
_cell.length_a   1.000
_cell.length_b   1.000
_cell.length_c   1.000
_cell.angle_alpha   90.00
_cell.angle_beta   90.00
_cell.angle_gamma   90.00
#
_symmetry.space_group_name_H-M   'P 1'
#
loop_
_entity.id
_entity.type
_entity.pdbx_description
1 polymer ?
#
loop_
_entity_poly.entity_id
_entity_poly.type
_entity_poly.pdbx_seq_one_letter_code
_entity_poly.pdbx_strand_id
1 'polypeptide(L)' 'MRFPIAQLHERDIAQVQQWEQTLRQQTGEDIILIAYKGVERDEKKSDT' A
#
# COMPACT_ATOMS: atom_id res chain seq x y z
N MET A 1 7.92 19.14 -2.05
CA MET A 1 8.00 17.74 -2.52
C MET A 1 6.61 17.10 -2.35
N ARG A 2 6.03 16.50 -3.39
CA ARG A 2 4.74 15.78 -3.28
C ARG A 2 5.03 14.32 -2.95
N PHE A 3 4.46 13.79 -1.86
CA PHE A 3 4.59 12.37 -1.52
C PHE A 3 3.86 11.53 -2.59
N PRO A 4 4.47 10.48 -3.16
CA PRO A 4 3.89 9.72 -4.26
C PRO A 4 2.82 8.76 -3.73
N ILE A 5 1.62 9.28 -3.46
CA ILE A 5 0.48 8.49 -2.99
C ILE A 5 0.02 7.55 -4.12
N ALA A 6 -0.09 6.26 -3.82
CA ALA A 6 -0.69 5.30 -4.75
C ALA A 6 -2.20 5.55 -4.84
N GLN A 7 -2.73 5.50 -6.06
CA GLN A 7 -4.17 5.50 -6.28
C GLN A 7 -4.63 4.05 -6.31
N LEU A 8 -5.33 3.63 -5.25
CA LEU A 8 -5.95 2.30 -5.17
C LEU A 8 -7.40 2.40 -5.63
N HIS A 9 -7.92 1.32 -6.22
CA HIS A 9 -9.35 1.26 -6.50
C HIS A 9 -10.16 1.17 -5.20
N GLU A 10 -11.38 1.69 -5.20
CA GLU A 10 -12.26 1.72 -4.02
C GLU A 10 -12.46 0.34 -3.40
N ARG A 11 -12.58 -0.70 -4.24
CA ARG A 11 -12.69 -2.10 -3.81
C ARG A 11 -11.46 -2.55 -3.01
N ASP A 12 -10.27 -2.20 -3.48
CA ASP A 12 -9.01 -2.58 -2.83
C ASP A 12 -8.84 -1.82 -1.51
N ILE A 13 -9.25 -0.55 -1.47
CA ILE A 13 -9.27 0.25 -0.24
C ILE A 13 -10.16 -0.40 0.81
N ALA A 14 -11.39 -0.80 0.44
CA ALA A 14 -12.33 -1.44 1.36
C ALA A 14 -11.76 -2.76 1.93
N GLN A 15 -11.08 -3.56 1.10
CA GLN A 15 -10.45 -4.80 1.54
C GLN A 15 -9.31 -4.54 2.53
N VAL A 16 -8.43 -3.58 2.24
CA VAL A 16 -7.29 -3.23 3.11
C VAL A 16 -7.79 -2.66 4.45
N GLN A 17 -8.86 -1.86 4.43
CA GLN A 17 -9.49 -1.36 5.65
C GLN A 17 -10.08 -2.47 6.53
N GLN A 18 -10.70 -3.49 5.92
CA GLN A 18 -11.23 -4.64 6.67
C GLN A 18 -10.11 -5.42 7.37
N TRP A 19 -8.96 -5.59 6.70
CA TRP A 19 -7.79 -6.24 7.29
C TRP A 19 -7.20 -5.42 8.44
N GLU A 20 -7.08 -4.11 8.27
CA GLU A 20 -6.64 -3.21 9.33
C GLU A 20 -7.53 -3.35 10.57
N GLN A 21 -8.85 -3.29 10.38
CA GLN A 21 -9.80 -3.40 11.50
C GLN A 21 -9.65 -4.73 12.24
N THR A 22 -9.45 -5.83 11.49
CA THR A 22 -9.24 -7.16 12.07
C THR A 22 -7.96 -7.19 12.90
N LEU A 23 -6.88 -6.61 12.38
CA LEU A 23 -5.59 -6.57 13.08
C LEU A 23 -5.64 -5.72 14.34
N ARG A 24 -6.31 -4.57 14.33
CA ARG A 24 -6.49 -3.76 15.55
C ARG A 24 -7.25 -4.53 16.63
N GLN A 25 -8.30 -5.24 16.26
CA GLN A 25 -9.08 -6.03 17.21
C GLN A 25 -8.27 -7.18 17.83
N GLN A 26 -7.39 -7.80 17.04
CA GLN A 26 -6.56 -8.93 17.50
C GLN A 26 -5.39 -8.49 18.38
N THR A 27 -4.78 -7.34 18.06
CA THR A 27 -3.53 -6.88 18.69
C THR A 27 -3.74 -5.85 19.78
N GLY A 28 -4.84 -5.09 19.72
CA GLY A 28 -5.04 -3.90 20.55
C GLY A 28 -4.15 -2.71 20.18
N GLU A 29 -3.45 -2.78 19.03
CA GLU A 29 -2.50 -1.76 18.59
C GLU A 29 -3.13 -0.75 17.63
N ASP A 30 -2.53 0.44 17.55
CA ASP A 30 -2.85 1.43 16.53
C ASP A 30 -2.09 1.15 15.22
N ILE A 31 -2.83 1.04 14.12
CA ILE A 31 -2.29 0.68 12.81
C ILE A 31 -2.42 1.86 11.85
N ILE A 32 -1.40 2.11 11.01
CA ILE A 32 -1.44 3.14 9.97
C ILE A 32 -1.17 2.48 8.62
N LEU A 33 -2.05 2.71 7.65
CA LEU A 33 -1.93 2.22 6.29
C LEU A 33 -1.33 3.32 5.39
N ILE A 34 -0.26 3.01 4.68
CA ILE A 34 0.40 3.93 3.76
C ILE A 34 0.52 3.26 2.39
N ALA A 35 -0.17 3.83 1.39
CA ALA A 35 -0.08 3.38 0.00
C ALA A 35 0.80 4.36 -0.81
N TYR A 36 1.90 3.87 -1.36
CA TYR A 36 2.83 4.66 -2.15
C TYR A 36 3.06 4.03 -3.53
N LYS A 37 3.33 4.86 -4.54
CA LYS A 37 3.68 4.37 -5.87
C LYS A 37 5.03 3.66 -5.79
N GLY A 38 5.06 2.40 -6.20
CA GLY A 38 6.32 1.70 -6.42
C GLY A 38 7.11 2.44 -7.50
N VAL A 39 8.37 2.73 -7.21
CA VAL A 39 9.34 2.99 -8.27
C VAL A 39 9.67 1.60 -8.78
N GLU A 40 9.09 1.19 -9.92
CA GLU A 40 9.73 0.12 -10.68
C GLU A 40 11.18 0.56 -10.82
N ARG A 41 12.12 -0.18 -10.22
CA ARG A 41 13.46 -0.12 -10.76
C ARG A 41 13.23 -0.59 -12.17
N ASP A 42 13.36 0.32 -13.14
CA ASP A 42 13.57 -0.04 -14.52
C ASP A 42 14.75 -1.02 -14.49
N GLU A 43 14.45 -2.32 -14.39
CA GLU A 43 15.36 -3.36 -14.78
C GLU A 43 15.52 -3.10 -16.27
N LYS A 44 16.51 -2.26 -16.59
CA LYS A 44 17.09 -2.20 -17.91
C LYS A 44 17.35 -3.65 -18.29
N LYS A 45 16.48 -4.20 -19.14
CA LYS A 45 16.84 -5.28 -20.05
C LYS A 45 18.08 -4.77 -20.78
N SER A 46 19.23 -5.11 -20.22
CA SER A 46 20.51 -4.89 -20.84
C SER A 46 20.57 -6.01 -21.86
N ASP A 47 20.19 -5.70 -23.10
CA ASP A 47 20.54 -6.51 -24.25
C ASP A 47 22.03 -6.83 -24.14
N THR A 48 22.35 -8.12 -24.06
CA THR A 48 23.67 -8.67 -24.36
C THR A 48 23.45 -9.76 -25.38
#